data_AF-A0A9D2PL27-F1
#
_entry.id   AF-A0A9D2PL27-F1
#
_cell.length_a   1.000
_cell.length_b   1.000
_cell.length_c   1.000
_cell.angle_alpha   90.00
_cell.angle_beta   90.00
_cell.angle_gamma   90.00
#
_symmetry.space_group_name_H-M   'P 1'
#
loop_
_entity.id
_entity.type
_entity.pdbx_description
1 polymer ?
#
loop_
_entity_poly.entity_id
_entity_poly.type
_entity_poly.pdbx_seq_one_letter_code
_entity_poly.pdbx_strand_id
1 'polypeptide(L)' 'MFFRKKAVHSSPSQEFDRNKMVPVIRSSICTGEKTAGFKNLETGRFEDIMLIRQEKDLQEFLDLYGISKEEIRTEY' A
#
# COMPACT_ATOMS: atom_id res chain seq x y z
N MET A 1 17.13 25.69 0.74
CA MET A 1 17.64 24.37 1.20
C MET A 1 16.44 23.47 1.45
N PHE A 2 16.05 22.64 0.46
CA PHE A 2 14.92 21.73 0.60
C PHE A 2 15.46 20.37 1.02
N PHE A 3 15.39 20.08 2.32
CA PHE A 3 15.76 18.80 2.90
C PHE A 3 14.81 17.72 2.37
N ARG A 4 15.17 17.13 1.23
CA ARG A 4 14.65 15.83 0.81
C ARG A 4 15.12 14.81 1.83
N LYS A 5 14.29 14.55 2.85
CA LYS A 5 14.42 13.35 3.68
C LYS A 5 14.29 12.15 2.75
N LYS A 6 15.44 11.68 2.25
CA LYS A 6 15.61 10.28 1.88
C LYS A 6 15.42 9.50 3.17
N ALA A 7 14.21 8.99 3.40
CA ALA A 7 14.00 7.92 4.36
C ALA A 7 14.61 6.66 3.74
N VAL A 8 15.91 6.51 3.97
CA VAL A 8 16.62 5.23 3.89
C VAL A 8 16.28 4.49 5.19
N HIS A 9 15.15 3.81 5.23
CA HIS A 9 14.96 2.56 5.98
C HIS A 9 14.91 1.51 4.86
N SER A 10 15.92 0.67 4.57
CA SER A 10 16.59 -0.31 5.45
C SER A 10 15.59 -1.10 6.31
N SER A 11 14.54 -1.58 5.69
CA SER A 11 13.76 -2.76 6.09
C SER A 11 13.70 -3.67 4.85
N PRO A 12 13.61 -5.00 4.99
CA PRO A 12 13.54 -5.93 3.87
C PRO A 12 12.23 -5.66 3.13
N SER A 13 12.24 -4.67 2.24
CA SER A 13 11.10 -4.24 1.47
C SER A 13 10.76 -5.45 0.65
N GLN A 14 9.66 -6.12 0.98
CA GLN A 14 9.10 -7.15 0.12
C GLN A 14 9.06 -6.54 -1.28
N GLU A 15 9.97 -6.97 -2.14
CA GLU A 15 10.17 -6.39 -3.47
C GLU A 15 8.90 -6.66 -4.26
N PHE A 16 8.06 -5.64 -4.39
CA PHE A 16 6.92 -5.68 -5.28
C PHE A 16 7.30 -4.95 -6.56
N ASP A 17 6.93 -5.53 -7.69
CA ASP A 17 7.19 -4.93 -9.00
C ASP A 17 6.32 -3.69 -9.19
N ARG A 18 6.87 -2.49 -8.92
CA ARG A 18 6.16 -1.21 -9.11
C ARG A 18 5.64 -0.96 -10.54
N ASN A 19 6.19 -1.68 -11.53
CA ASN A 19 5.72 -1.63 -12.93
C ASN A 19 4.50 -2.53 -13.18
N LYS A 20 4.33 -3.59 -12.38
CA LYS A 20 3.28 -4.60 -12.57
C LYS A 20 2.21 -4.51 -11.50
N MET A 21 2.52 -3.92 -10.36
CA MET A 21 1.69 -3.92 -9.17
C MET A 21 1.53 -2.49 -8.67
N VAL A 22 0.29 -2.11 -8.36
CA VAL A 22 -0.04 -0.82 -7.78
C VAL A 22 -0.65 -1.01 -6.38
N PRO A 23 -0.27 -0.19 -5.40
CA PRO A 23 -0.86 -0.26 -4.07
C PRO A 23 -2.31 0.21 -4.09
N VAL A 24 -3.19 -0.63 -3.53
CA VAL A 24 -4.62 -0.37 -3.47
C VAL A 24 -5.14 -0.72 -2.08
N ILE A 25 -6.03 0.12 -1.56
CA ILE A 25 -6.87 -0.18 -0.39
C ILE A 25 -8.22 -0.62 -0.92
N ARG A 26 -8.61 -1.86 -0.63
CA ARG A 26 -9.96 -2.33 -0.90
C ARG A 26 -10.81 -2.12 0.34
N SER A 27 -11.90 -1.36 0.21
CA SER A 27 -12.86 -1.15 1.30
C SER A 27 -14.13 -1.93 1.01
N SER A 28 -14.46 -2.91 1.84
CA SER A 28 -15.71 -3.65 1.73
C SER A 28 -16.88 -2.72 2.05
N ILE A 29 -17.76 -2.50 1.07
CA ILE A 29 -18.99 -1.73 1.27
C ILE A 29 -19.98 -2.44 2.22
N CYS A 30 -19.87 -3.76 2.35
CA CYS A 30 -20.79 -4.56 3.15
C CYS A 30 -20.38 -4.62 4.63
N THR A 31 -19.07 -4.66 4.91
CA THR A 31 -18.54 -4.84 6.28
C THR A 31 -17.79 -3.61 6.80
N GLY A 32 -17.43 -2.66 5.93
CA GLY A 32 -16.60 -1.51 6.27
C GLY A 32 -15.12 -1.84 6.49
N GLU A 33 -14.73 -3.10 6.30
CA GLU A 33 -13.35 -3.55 6.46
C GLU A 33 -12.49 -3.04 5.31
N LYS A 34 -11.31 -2.51 5.63
CA LYS A 34 -10.33 -2.05 4.65
C LYS A 34 -9.17 -3.01 4.62
N THR A 35 -8.71 -3.37 3.43
CA THR A 35 -7.52 -4.21 3.24
C THR A 35 -6.57 -3.49 2.32
N ALA A 36 -5.34 -3.28 2.77
CA ALA A 36 -4.24 -2.81 1.94
C ALA A 36 -3.62 -4.00 1.20
N GLY A 37 -3.33 -3.79 -0.06
CA GLY A 37 -2.79 -4.82 -0.92
C GLY A 37 -2.25 -4.27 -2.21
N PHE A 38 -1.92 -5.17 -3.12
CA PHE A 38 -1.41 -4.82 -4.43
C PHE A 38 -2.35 -5.34 -5.50
N LYS A 39 -2.66 -4.48 -6.46
CA LYS A 39 -3.39 -4.87 -7.67
C LYS A 39 -2.39 -5.08 -8.78
N ASN A 40 -2.36 -6.30 -9.31
CA ASN A 40 -1.59 -6.62 -10.49
C ASN A 40 -2.27 -5.99 -11.71
N LEU A 41 -1.52 -5.18 -12.45
CA LEU A 41 -1.99 -4.46 -13.64
C LEU A 41 -2.13 -5.37 -14.86
N GLU A 42 -1.35 -6.46 -14.93
CA GLU A 42 -1.41 -7.43 -16.04
C GLU A 42 -2.61 -8.37 -15.89
N THR A 43 -2.87 -8.86 -14.68
CA THR A 43 -3.93 -9.85 -14.42
C THR A 43 -5.21 -9.23 -13.85
N GLY A 44 -5.16 -7.99 -13.34
CA GLY A 44 -6.25 -7.35 -12.61
C GLY A 44 -6.50 -7.92 -11.21
N ARG A 45 -5.70 -8.92 -10.77
CA ARG A 45 -5.88 -9.58 -9.48
C ARG A 45 -5.42 -8.67 -8.34
N PHE A 46 -6.27 -8.53 -7.33
CA PHE A 46 -5.92 -7.89 -6.07
C PHE A 46 -5.37 -8.95 -5.10
N GLU A 47 -4.20 -8.69 -4.54
CA GLU A 47 -3.59 -9.50 -3.49
C GLU A 47 -3.71 -8.77 -2.16
N ASP A 48 -4.50 -9.35 -1.26
CA ASP A 48 -4.69 -8.89 0.11
C ASP A 48 -3.43 -9.13 0.94
N ILE A 49 -2.81 -8.05 1.44
CA ILE A 49 -1.56 -8.12 2.20
C ILE A 49 -1.81 -7.85 3.68
N MET A 50 -2.55 -6.79 4.00
CA MET A 50 -2.72 -6.32 5.37
C MET A 50 -4.12 -5.77 5.59
N LEU A 51 -4.77 -6.21 6.68
CA LEU A 51 -6.04 -5.65 7.12
C LEU A 51 -5.81 -4.30 7.81
N ILE A 52 -6.48 -3.26 7.33
CA ILE A 52 -6.40 -1.89 7.84
C ILE A 52 -7.61 -1.63 8.73
N ARG A 53 -7.38 -1.57 10.05
CA ARG A 53 -8.41 -1.22 11.04
C ARG A 53 -8.32 0.25 11.45
N GLN A 54 -7.11 0.79 11.43
CA GLN A 54 -6.76 2.11 11.94
C GLN A 54 -5.80 2.82 10.98
N GLU A 55 -5.66 4.15 11.12
CA GLU A 55 -4.70 4.90 10.30
C GLU A 55 -3.25 4.47 10.56
N LYS A 56 -2.95 3.96 11.76
CA LYS A 56 -1.63 3.40 12.10
C LYS A 56 -1.29 2.18 11.24
N ASP A 57 -2.24 1.29 10.98
CA ASP A 57 -2.02 0.11 10.13
C ASP A 57 -1.71 0.53 8.70
N LEU A 58 -2.39 1.58 8.20
CA LEU A 58 -2.10 2.15 6.90
C LEU A 58 -0.69 2.75 6.86
N GLN A 59 -0.31 3.52 7.87
CA GLN A 59 1.02 4.12 7.95
C GLN A 59 2.12 3.05 8.01
N GLU A 60 1.87 1.94 8.69
CA GLU A 60 2.76 0.79 8.74
C GLU A 60 2.92 0.14 7.35
N PHE A 61 1.81 -0.11 6.63
CA PHE A 61 1.88 -0.59 5.25
C PHE A 61 2.68 0.36 4.34
N LEU A 62 2.44 1.66 4.44
CA LEU A 62 3.16 2.65 3.64
C LEU A 62 4.67 2.67 3.96
N ASP A 63 5.05 2.56 5.23
CA ASP A 63 6.45 2.53 5.65
C ASP A 63 7.15 1.22 5.24
N LEU A 64 6.48 0.08 5.42
CA LEU A 64 6.99 -1.26 5.07
C LEU A 64 7.36 -1.38 3.58
N TYR A 65 6.55 -0.77 2.71
CA TYR A 65 6.73 -0.83 1.27
C TYR A 65 7.35 0.45 0.66
N GLY A 66 7.63 1.46 1.49
CA GLY A 66 8.16 2.74 1.04
C GLY A 66 7.24 3.44 0.03
N ILE A 67 5.94 3.40 0.29
CA ILE A 67 4.86 3.93 -0.56
C ILE A 67 4.36 5.24 0.02
N SER A 68 4.12 6.23 -0.83
CA SER A 68 3.51 7.49 -0.42
C SER A 68 2.00 7.37 -0.35
N LYS A 69 1.36 8.07 0.59
CA LYS A 69 -0.12 8.15 0.70
C LYS A 69 -0.79 8.68 -0.59
N GLU A 70 -0.04 9.37 -1.45
CA GLU A 70 -0.49 9.86 -2.75
C GLU A 70 -0.47 8.79 -3.87
N GLU A 71 0.32 7.72 -3.69
CA GLU A 71 0.48 6.65 -4.67
C GLU A 71 -0.58 5.55 -4.49
N ILE A 72 -1.06 5.38 -3.26
CA ILE A 72 -2.10 4.40 -2.92
C ILE A 72 -3.49 4.87 -3.35
N ARG A 73 -4.26 3.97 -3.96
CA ARG A 73 -5.65 4.24 -4.38
C ARG A 73 -6.62 3.46 -3.52
N THR A 74 -7.78 4.03 -3.21
CA THR A 74 -8.86 3.31 -2.52
C THR A 74 -9.90 2.87 -3.54
N GLU A 75 -10.18 1.57 -3.60
CA GLU A 75 -11.28 0.96 -4.35
C GLU A 75 -12.36 0.45 -3.38
N TYR A 76 -13.64 0.53 -3.78
CA TYR A 76 -14.81 0.15 -2.99
C TYR A 76 -15.59 -0.95 -3.70
#